data_AF-A0AA97DZI5-F1
#
_entry.id   AF-A0AA97DZI5-F1
#
_cell.length_a   1.000
_cell.length_b   1.000
_cell.length_c   1.000
_cell.angle_alpha   90.00
_cell.angle_beta   90.00
_cell.angle_gamma   90.00
#
_symmetry.space_group_name_H-M   'P 1'
#
loop_
_entity.id
_entity.type
_entity.pdbx_description
1 polymer ?
#
loop_
_entity_poly.entity_id
_entity_poly.type
_entity_poly.pdbx_seq_one_letter_code
_entity_poly.pdbx_strand_id
1 'polypeptide(L)'
;MHSIMIICPDHSPLKESEKWLSRYGFQVNSGTSLEQVDKYYEISEFDLLLVDQEIIDHLNSNEAELPKTPRHIILDASAQPKHRHI
;
A
#
# COMPACT_ATOMS: atom_id res chain seq x y z
N MET A 1 1.80 15.75 12.23
CA MET A 1 1.11 15.61 10.93
C MET A 1 1.27 14.15 10.55
N HIS A 2 0.19 13.45 10.20
CA HIS A 2 0.28 12.00 10.01
C HIS A 2 0.83 11.63 8.63
N SER A 3 1.74 10.66 8.60
CA SER A 3 2.40 10.18 7.38
C SER A 3 1.82 8.83 6.93
N ILE A 4 1.49 8.75 5.64
CA ILE A 4 0.90 7.56 5.01
C ILE A 4 1.79 7.14 3.85
N MET A 5 2.15 5.85 3.82
CA MET A 5 2.82 5.25 2.67
C MET A 5 1.82 4.40 1.89
N ILE A 6 1.65 4.70 0.61
CA ILE A 6 0.84 3.92 -0.33
C ILE A 6 1.77 2.97 -1.10
N ILE A 7 1.49 1.67 -1.05
CA ILE A 7 2.24 0.67 -1.81
C ILE A 7 1.28 0.01 -2.78
N CYS A 8 1.38 0.35 -4.06
CA CYS A 8 0.46 -0.14 -5.08
C CYS A 8 1.10 -0.15 -6.48
N PRO A 9 0.72 -1.08 -7.37
CA PRO A 9 1.22 -1.08 -8.74
C PRO A 9 0.75 0.16 -9.51
N ASP A 10 1.42 0.49 -10.62
CA ASP A 10 1.16 1.73 -11.36
C ASP A 10 -0.26 1.85 -11.91
N HIS A 11 -0.91 0.73 -12.20
CA HIS A 11 -2.30 0.67 -12.67
C HIS A 11 -3.34 0.68 -11.55
N SER A 12 -2.93 0.67 -10.27
CA SER A 12 -3.87 0.61 -9.15
C SER A 12 -4.70 1.89 -9.03
N PRO A 13 -6.04 1.79 -8.90
CA PRO A 13 -6.89 2.92 -8.54
C PRO A 13 -6.53 3.55 -7.20
N LEU A 14 -5.82 2.83 -6.32
CA LEU A 14 -5.37 3.34 -5.02
C LEU A 14 -4.48 4.58 -5.15
N LYS A 15 -3.77 4.73 -6.28
CA LYS A 15 -2.92 5.89 -6.58
C LYS A 15 -3.69 7.22 -6.55
N GLU A 16 -4.98 7.20 -6.91
CA GLU A 16 -5.83 8.42 -6.87
C GLU A 16 -6.11 8.89 -5.44
N SER A 17 -5.94 8.03 -4.43
CA SER A 17 -6.12 8.40 -3.02
C SER A 17 -5.03 9.36 -2.52
N GLU A 18 -3.85 9.38 -3.16
CA GLU A 18 -2.73 10.24 -2.77
C GLU A 18 -3.13 11.73 -2.75
N LYS A 19 -3.74 12.20 -3.83
CA LYS A 19 -4.21 13.59 -3.97
C LYS A 19 -5.31 13.91 -2.97
N TRP A 20 -6.20 12.96 -2.70
CA TRP A 20 -7.29 13.16 -1.75
C TRP A 20 -6.72 13.27 -0.33
N LEU A 21 -5.91 12.32 0.12
CA LEU A 21 -5.29 12.32 1.44
C LEU A 21 -4.43 13.58 1.68
N SER A 22 -3.64 13.98 0.69
CA SER A 22 -2.81 15.19 0.78
C SER A 22 -3.65 16.45 1.00
N ARG A 23 -4.83 16.56 0.36
CA ARG A 23 -5.77 17.69 0.56
C ARG A 23 -6.34 17.75 1.98
N TYR A 24 -6.39 16.63 2.71
CA TYR A 24 -6.83 16.57 4.10
C TYR A 24 -5.67 16.68 5.11
N GLY A 25 -4.47 17.03 4.66
CA GLY A 25 -3.34 17.35 5.53
C GLY A 25 -2.48 16.15 5.94
N PHE A 26 -2.61 15.00 5.27
CA PHE A 26 -1.68 13.89 5.44
C PHE A 26 -0.41 14.12 4.61
N GLN A 27 0.75 13.71 5.13
CA GLN A 27 1.94 13.55 4.31
C GLN A 27 1.83 12.20 3.61
N VAL A 28 1.86 12.19 2.28
CA VAL A 28 1.66 10.96 1.51
C VAL A 28 2.87 10.69 0.64
N ASN A 29 3.36 9.46 0.73
CA ASN A 29 4.39 8.91 -0.14
C ASN A 29 3.81 7.69 -0.85
N SER A 30 4.38 7.34 -2.01
CA SER A 30 3.95 6.17 -2.77
C SER A 30 5.12 5.39 -3.34
N GLY A 31 5.01 4.06 -3.39
CA GLY A 31 5.92 3.18 -4.11
C GLY A 31 5.17 2.04 -4.79
N THR A 32 5.82 1.38 -5.76
CA THR A 32 5.21 0.32 -6.56
C THR A 32 5.47 -1.09 -6.04
N SER A 33 6.43 -1.25 -5.13
CA SER A 33 6.72 -2.52 -4.46
C SER A 33 7.26 -2.29 -3.05
N LEU A 34 7.20 -3.32 -2.20
CA LEU A 34 7.74 -3.24 -0.85
C LEU A 34 9.27 -3.05 -0.86
N GLU A 35 9.98 -3.73 -1.77
CA GLU A 35 11.44 -3.64 -1.91
C GLU A 35 11.88 -2.24 -2.33
N GLN A 36 11.13 -1.60 -3.23
CA GLN A 36 11.40 -0.22 -3.61
C GLN A 36 11.22 0.71 -2.40
N VAL A 37 10.11 0.56 -1.69
CA VAL A 37 9.79 1.41 -0.55
C VAL A 37 10.84 1.27 0.56
N ASP A 38 11.21 0.04 0.91
CA ASP A 38 12.22 -0.26 1.94
C ASP A 38 13.61 0.28 1.58
N LYS A 39 13.92 0.37 0.28
CA LYS A 39 15.19 0.95 -0.21
C LYS A 39 15.29 2.46 -0.03
N TYR A 40 14.17 3.18 -0.14
CA TYR A 40 14.16 4.66 -0.20
C TYR A 40 13.56 5.32 1.02
N TYR A 41 12.87 4.56 1.88
CA TYR A 41 12.14 5.07 3.02
C TYR A 41 12.34 4.18 4.24
N GLU A 42 12.40 4.80 5.42
CA GLU A 42 12.29 4.09 6.68
C GLU A 42 10.80 3.81 6.96
N ILE A 43 10.33 2.61 6.60
CA ILE A 43 8.90 2.25 6.67
C ILE A 43 8.34 2.41 8.10
N SER A 44 9.18 2.18 9.10
CA SER A 44 8.82 2.28 10.51
C SER A 44 8.45 3.69 10.98
N GLU A 45 8.80 4.73 10.21
CA GLU A 45 8.48 6.14 10.50
C GLU A 45 7.10 6.58 9.99
N PHE A 46 6.41 5.75 9.20
CA PHE A 46 5.04 6.05 8.77
C PHE A 46 4.03 5.74 9.89
N ASP A 47 2.91 6.45 9.91
CA ASP A 47 1.80 6.13 10.82
C ASP A 47 0.91 4.99 10.28
N LEU A 48 0.83 4.87 8.95
CA LEU A 48 -0.06 3.94 8.26
C LEU A 48 0.50 3.53 6.90
N LEU A 49 0.39 2.24 6.57
CA LEU A 49 0.56 1.75 5.19
C LEU A 49 -0.81 1.49 4.56
N LEU A 50 -1.03 1.97 3.34
CA LEU A 50 -2.11 1.54 2.48
C LEU A 50 -1.52 0.64 1.40
N VAL A 51 -1.87 -0.64 1.42
CA VAL A 51 -1.24 -1.64 0.55
C VAL A 51 -2.28 -2.24 -0.38
N ASP A 52 -1.98 -2.26 -1.67
CA ASP A 52 -2.81 -2.95 -2.64
C ASP A 52 -2.70 -4.48 -2.47
N GLN A 53 -3.81 -5.20 -2.58
CA GLN A 53 -3.84 -6.66 -2.50
C GLN A 53 -2.88 -7.33 -3.51
N GLU A 54 -2.67 -6.74 -4.70
CA GLU A 54 -1.74 -7.27 -5.69
C GLU A 54 -0.29 -7.32 -5.15
N ILE A 55 0.10 -6.35 -4.32
CA ILE A 55 1.40 -6.35 -3.65
C ILE A 55 1.50 -7.52 -2.66
N ILE A 56 0.44 -7.81 -1.92
CA ILE A 56 0.39 -8.95 -0.99
C ILE A 56 0.50 -10.28 -1.74
N ASP A 57 -0.21 -10.39 -2.87
CA ASP A 57 -0.19 -11.59 -3.72
C ASP A 57 1.24 -11.84 -4.26
N HIS A 58 1.98 -10.78 -4.62
CA HIS A 58 3.39 -10.86 -4.99
C HIS A 58 4.31 -11.25 -3.82
N LEU A 59 4.08 -10.71 -2.62
CA LEU A 59 4.88 -11.03 -1.42
C LEU A 59 4.72 -12.49 -0.99
N ASN A 60 3.49 -13.02 -1.01
CA ASN A 60 3.21 -14.42 -0.70
C ASN A 60 3.93 -15.38 -1.66
N SER A 61 4.15 -14.96 -2.91
CA SER A 61 4.90 -15.74 -3.90
C SER A 61 6.41 -15.76 -3.62
N ASN A 62 6.92 -14.76 -2.89
CA ASN A 62 8.33 -14.56 -2.61
C ASN A 62 8.72 -14.87 -1.14
N GLU A 63 7.81 -15.45 -0.34
CA GLU A 63 7.98 -15.70 1.10
C GLU A 63 8.37 -14.45 1.92
N ALA A 64 8.01 -13.26 1.42
CA ALA A 64 8.24 -11.99 2.10
C ALA A 64 7.01 -11.61 2.95
N GLU A 65 7.25 -11.04 4.13
CA GLU A 65 6.18 -10.58 5.03
C GLU A 65 6.07 -9.05 5.02
N LEU A 66 4.84 -8.54 5.15
CA LEU A 66 4.66 -7.14 5.49
C LEU A 66 5.18 -6.86 6.90
N PRO A 67 5.81 -5.70 7.13
CA PRO A 67 6.23 -5.33 8.47
C PRO A 67 5.01 -5.21 9.41
N LYS A 68 5.17 -5.68 10.65
CA LYS A 68 4.13 -5.62 11.70
C LYS A 68 3.82 -4.20 12.15
N THR A 69 4.77 -3.29 11.96
CA THR A 69 4.67 -1.87 12.26
C THR A 69 5.23 -1.08 11.08
N PRO A 70 4.54 -0.02 10.63
CA PRO A 70 3.32 0.54 11.18
C PRO A 70 2.07 -0.27 10.81
N ARG A 71 0.90 0.17 11.28
CA ARG A 71 -0.37 -0.49 10.93
C ARG A 71 -0.56 -0.43 9.43
N HIS A 72 -1.14 -1.47 8.86
CA HIS A 72 -1.41 -1.54 7.43
C HIS A 72 -2.88 -1.84 7.17
N ILE A 73 -3.44 -1.23 6.13
CA ILE A 73 -4.76 -1.55 5.57
C ILE A 73 -4.52 -2.12 4.17
N ILE A 74 -5.03 -3.31 3.94
CA ILE A 74 -4.96 -3.98 2.64
C ILE A 74 -6.25 -3.66 1.88
N LEU A 75 -6.10 -3.17 0.65
CA LEU A 75 -7.20 -2.79 -0.22
C LEU A 75 -7.18 -3.62 -1.49
N ASP A 76 -8.24 -4.37 -1.73
CA ASP A 76 -8.48 -4.99 -3.03
C ASP A 76 -9.09 -3.92 -3.95
N ALA A 77 -8.22 -3.18 -4.63
CA ALA A 77 -8.61 -2.14 -5.58
C ALA A 77 -8.91 -2.71 -6.97
N SER A 78 -8.92 -4.05 -7.14
CA SER A 78 -9.29 -4.65 -8.41
C SER A 78 -10.77 -4.38 -8.70
N ALA A 79 -11.04 -3.87 -9.90
CA ALA A 79 -12.40 -3.48 -10.32
C ALA A 79 -13.34 -4.68 -10.50
N GLN A 80 -12.88 -5.91 -10.25
CA GLN A 80 -13.69 -7.12 -10.41
C GLN A 80 -13.89 -7.79 -9.05
N PRO A 81 -15.14 -7.96 -8.59
CA PRO A 81 -15.40 -8.83 -7.47
C PRO A 81 -14.94 -10.24 -7.86
N LYS A 82 -13.85 -10.73 -7.23
CA LYS A 82 -13.45 -12.14 -7.35
C LYS A 82 -14.66 -12.97 -6.93
N HIS A 83 -15.32 -13.61 -7.89
CA HIS A 83 -16.46 -14.48 -7.66
C HIS A 83 -16.06 -15.52 -6.60
N ARG A 84 -16.54 -15.35 -5.37
CA ARG A 84 -16.49 -16.38 -4.33
C ARG A 84 -17.38 -17.52 -4.82
N HIS A 85 -16.76 -18.53 -5.42
CA HIS A 85 -17.43 -19.82 -5.62
C HIS A 85 -17.67 -20.43 -4.25
N ILE A 86 -18.96 -20.58 -3.92
CA ILE A 86 -19.47 -21.34 -2.76
C ILE A 86 -19.71 -22.76 -3.23
#